data_AF-A0A7C2AFR4-F1
#
_entry.id   AF-A0A7C2AFR4-F1
#
_cell.length_a   1.000
_cell.length_b   1.000
_cell.length_c   1.000
_cell.angle_alpha   90.00
_cell.angle_beta   90.00
_cell.angle_gamma   90.00
#
_symmetry.space_group_name_H-M   'P 1'
#
loop_
_entity.id
_entity.type
_entity.pdbx_description
1 polymer ?
#
loop_
_entity_poly.entity_id
_entity_poly.type
_entity_poly.pdbx_seq_one_letter_code
_entity_poly.pdbx_strand_id
1 'polypeptide(L)' 'FFGETDLNNVVNELESCRREYPDHNIRLTGYDNYTQSQGVNFVVFKAQGSSSRAW' A
#
# COMPACT_ATOMS: atom_id res chain seq x y z
N PHE A 1 -3.89 -7.58 5.64
CA PHE A 1 -4.02 -8.92 6.25
C PHE A 1 -5.36 -9.03 6.98
N PHE A 2 -6.06 -10.16 6.89
CA PHE A 2 -7.30 -10.38 7.66
C PHE A 2 -6.97 -10.62 9.13
N GLY A 3 -7.62 -9.89 10.04
CA GLY A 3 -7.43 -10.05 11.49
C GLY A 3 -6.12 -9.52 12.04
N GLU A 4 -5.34 -8.79 11.25
CA GLU A 4 -4.07 -8.19 11.69
C GLU A 4 -4.33 -6.97 12.57
N THR A 5 -3.56 -6.87 13.66
CA THR A 5 -3.68 -5.78 14.65
C THR A 5 -2.33 -5.11 14.92
N ASP A 6 -1.22 -5.73 14.51
CA ASP A 6 0.12 -5.14 14.63
C ASP A 6 0.45 -4.34 13.37
N LEU A 7 0.67 -3.04 13.57
CA LEU A 7 1.10 -2.13 12.51
C LEU A 7 2.45 -2.52 11.93
N ASN A 8 3.36 -3.09 12.72
CA ASN A 8 4.70 -3.44 12.27
C ASN A 8 4.66 -4.48 11.15
N ASN A 9 3.73 -5.44 11.22
CA ASN A 9 3.57 -6.45 10.17
C ASN A 9 3.17 -5.81 8.83
N VAL A 10 2.28 -4.83 8.87
CA VAL A 10 1.85 -4.09 7.66
C VAL A 10 3.00 -3.27 7.09
N VAL A 11 3.76 -2.57 7.94
CA VAL A 11 4.92 -1.77 7.51
C VAL A 11 6.03 -2.65 6.94
N ASN A 12 6.33 -3.77 7.59
CA ASN A 12 7.36 -4.72 7.13
C ASN A 12 7.01 -5.31 5.76
N GLU A 13 5.74 -5.57 5.50
CA GLU A 13 5.28 -6.03 4.18
C GLU A 13 5.46 -4.93 3.12
N LEU A 14 5.04 -3.70 3.43
CA LEU A 14 5.18 -2.56 2.52
C LEU A 14 6.66 -2.33 2.13
N GLU A 15 7.57 -2.40 3.10
CA GLU A 15 9.02 -2.32 2.87
C GLU A 15 9.55 -3.50 2.03
N SER A 16 9.01 -4.70 2.26
CA SER A 16 9.39 -5.89 1.48
C SER A 16 8.94 -5.78 0.02
N CYS A 17 7.69 -5.40 -0.22
CA CYS A 17 7.18 -5.08 -1.57
C CYS A 17 7.98 -3.97 -2.24
N ARG A 18 8.41 -2.96 -1.48
CA ARG A 18 9.21 -1.84 -1.99
C ARG A 18 10.57 -2.27 -2.50
N ARG A 19 11.24 -3.17 -1.76
CA ARG A 19 12.53 -3.73 -2.17
C ARG A 19 12.43 -4.61 -3.40
N GLU A 20 11.36 -5.39 -3.52
CA GLU A 20 11.14 -6.28 -4.66
C GLU A 20 10.72 -5.52 -5.93
N TYR A 21 9.99 -4.41 -5.78
CA TYR A 21 9.47 -3.60 -6.89
C TYR A 21 9.82 -2.10 -6.74
N PRO A 22 11.10 -1.71 -6.89
CA PRO A 22 11.56 -0.33 -6.71
C PRO A 22 11.02 0.66 -7.76
N ASP A 23 10.60 0.17 -8.93
CA ASP A 23 10.08 0.99 -10.02
C ASP A 23 8.54 1.04 -10.08
N HIS A 24 7.86 0.52 -9.05
CA HIS A 24 6.41 0.46 -8.99
C HIS A 24 5.84 1.42 -7.95
N ASN A 25 4.61 1.88 -8.21
CA ASN A 25 3.82 2.57 -7.20
C ASN A 25 3.14 1.53 -6.32
N ILE A 26 3.27 1.69 -5.00
CA ILE A 26 2.66 0.81 -4.01
C ILE A 26 1.53 1.57 -3.32
N ARG A 27 0.34 0.98 -3.31
CA ARG A 27 -0.86 1.53 -2.67
C ARG A 27 -1.30 0.63 -1.55
N LEU A 28 -1.75 1.24 -0.46
CA LEU A 28 -2.42 0.55 0.64
C LEU A 28 -3.93 0.77 0.50
N THR A 29 -4.67 -0.33 0.44
CA THR A 29 -6.13 -0.33 0.36
C THR A 29 -6.69 -1.11 1.55
N GLY A 30 -7.63 -0.51 2.26
CA GLY A 30 -8.38 -1.15 3.34
C GLY A 30 -9.84 -1.31 2.96
N TYR A 31 -10.39 -2.48 3.24
CA TYR A 31 -11.79 -2.81 3.00
C TYR A 31 -12.56 -2.81 4.32
N ASP A 32 -13.77 -2.24 4.29
CA ASP A 32 -14.77 -2.40 5.34
C ASP A 32 -15.69 -3.56 4.95
N ASN A 33 -15.67 -4.62 5.75
CA ASN A 33 -16.46 -5.83 5.51
C ASN A 33 -17.94 -5.68 5.88
N TYR A 34 -18.30 -4.68 6.70
CA TYR A 34 -19.70 -4.41 7.06
C TYR A 34 -20.42 -3.71 5.92
N THR A 35 -19.83 -2.64 5.38
CA THR A 35 -20.41 -1.87 4.26
C THR A 35 -20.05 -2.43 2.89
N GLN A 36 -19.22 -3.47 2.83
CA GLN A 36 -18.67 -4.07 1.61
C GLN A 36 -18.04 -3.02 0.67
N SER A 37 -17.31 -2.08 1.25
CA SER A 37 -16.72 -0.95 0.52
C SER A 37 -15.22 -0.83 0.77
N GLN A 38 -14.54 -0.13 -0.14
CA GLN A 38 -13.17 0.31 0.09
C GLN A 38 -13.20 1.52 1.03
N GLY A 39 -12.78 1.32 2.27
CA GLY A 39 -12.75 2.37 3.30
C GLY A 39 -11.57 3.33 3.14
N VAL A 40 -10.40 2.82 2.72
CA VAL A 40 -9.19 3.65 2.49
C VAL A 40 -8.44 3.17 1.26
N ASN A 41 -7.84 4.11 0.51
CA ASN A 41 -7.01 3.81 -0.66
C ASN A 41 -6.05 4.98 -0.93
N PHE A 42 -4.75 4.78 -0.69
CA PHE A 42 -3.74 5.81 -0.96
C PHE A 42 -2.38 5.21 -1.35
N VAL A 43 -1.56 6.01 -2.05
CA VAL A 43 -0.18 5.64 -2.44
C VAL A 43 0.73 5.78 -1.22
N VAL A 44 1.44 4.72 -0.88
CA VAL A 44 2.46 4.69 0.18
C VAL A 44 3.85 4.96 -0.39
N PHE A 45 4.21 4.30 -1.49
CA PHE A 45 5.48 4.50 -2.17
C PHE A 45 5.29 4.83 -3.65
N LYS A 46 6.05 5.80 -4.14
CA LYS A 46 6.13 6.12 -5.58
C LYS A 46 7.33 5.45 -6.21
N ALA A 47 7.20 5.06 -7.47
CA ALA A 47 8.30 4.53 -8.27
C ALA A 47 9.51 5.49 -8.26
N GLN A 48 10.72 4.99 -8.05
CA GLN A 48 11.91 5.83 -8.16
C GLN A 48 12.09 6.21 -9.63
N GLY A 49 11.99 7.50 -9.95
CA GLY A 49 12.03 8.01 -11.33
C GLY A 49 10.68 8.43 -11.92
N SER A 50 9.56 8.24 -11.20
CA SER A 50 8.27 8.83 -11.57
C SER A 50 8.31 10.34 -11.36
N SER A 51 8.63 11.08 -12.44
CA SER A 51 8.37 12.52 -12.53
C SER A 51 6.91 12.79 -12.13
N SER A 52 6.68 13.88 -11.39
CA SER A 52 5.43 14.21 -10.68
C SER A 52 4.19 14.43 -11.56
N ARG A 53 4.20 13.97 -12.81
CA ARG A 53 3.21 14.23 -13.86
C ARG A 53 2.78 12.95 -14.60
N ALA A 54 2.65 11.84 -13.88
CA ALA A 54 2.08 10.61 -14.40
C ALA A 54 1.10 10.00 -13.39
N TRP A 55 -0.12 10.56 -13.37
CA TRP A 55 -1.35 9.95 -12.87
C TRP A 55 -2.49 10.49 -13.72
#